data_AF-A0A3N5V1X8-F1
#
_entry.id   AF-A0A3N5V1X8-F1
#
_cell.length_a   1.000
_cell.length_b   1.000
_cell.length_c   1.000
_cell.angle_alpha   90.00
_cell.angle_beta   90.00
_cell.angle_gamma   90.00
#
_symmetry.space_group_name_H-M   'P 1'
#
loop_
_entity.id
_entity.type
_entity.pdbx_description
1 polymer ?
#
loop_
_entity_poly.entity_id
_entity_poly.type
_entity_poly.pdbx_seq_one_letter_code
_entity_poly.pdbx_strand_id
1 'polypeptide(L)' 'MTKYIWRVKTRLPERYLTPCKVLARGKMNTCLVEFEDGYQVTTSRNYVMKWETMQRKLAKRSLKKSDISKNSNA' A
#
# COMPACT_ATOMS: atom_id res chain seq x y z
N MET A 1 -0.66 -15.58 -6.11
CA MET A 1 -1.56 -14.43 -5.81
C MET A 1 -0.72 -13.17 -5.64
N THR A 2 -1.09 -12.07 -6.30
CA THR A 2 -0.39 -10.78 -6.13
C THR A 2 -0.68 -10.19 -4.76
N LYS A 3 0.37 -9.88 -3.98
CA LYS A 3 0.23 -9.25 -2.66
C LYS A 3 0.00 -7.75 -2.82
N TYR A 4 -1.03 -7.24 -2.16
CA TYR A 4 -1.35 -5.82 -2.14
C TYR A 4 -1.15 -5.26 -0.74
N ILE A 5 -1.08 -3.94 -0.65
CA ILE A 5 -1.02 -3.20 0.60
C ILE A 5 -2.10 -2.12 0.59
N TRP A 6 -2.77 -1.95 1.72
CA TRP A 6 -3.75 -0.89 1.91
C TRP A 6 -3.02 0.45 2.06
N ARG A 7 -3.22 1.38 1.12
CA ARG A 7 -2.40 2.61 0.99
C ARG A 7 -3.10 3.90 1.39
N VAL A 8 -4.32 3.84 1.90
CA VAL A 8 -5.12 5.01 2.26
C VAL A 8 -5.34 5.09 3.76
N LYS A 9 -5.48 6.32 4.25
CA LYS A 9 -5.84 6.60 5.65
C LYS A 9 -7.29 7.07 5.81
N THR A 10 -7.95 7.44 4.71
CA THR A 10 -9.31 8.00 4.74
C THR A 10 -10.39 6.96 5.05
N ARG A 11 -10.10 5.67 4.86
CA ARG A 11 -11.00 4.55 5.15
C ARG A 11 -10.17 3.42 5.75
N LEU A 12 -10.63 2.87 6.88
CA LEU A 12 -9.89 1.90 7.69
C LEU A 12 -8.45 2.38 7.98
N PRO A 13 -8.28 3.57 8.63
CA PRO A 13 -6.96 4.13 8.95
C PRO A 13 -6.07 3.18 9.75
N GLU A 14 -6.65 2.37 10.62
CA GLU A 14 -6.00 1.32 11.40
C GLU A 14 -5.37 0.23 10.53
N ARG A 15 -5.84 0.08 9.28
CA ARG A 15 -5.30 -0.84 8.28
C ARG A 15 -4.25 -0.20 7.37
N TYR A 16 -3.84 1.04 7.62
CA TYR A 16 -2.85 1.70 6.78
C TYR A 16 -1.54 0.91 6.73
N LEU A 17 -1.02 0.69 5.52
CA LEU A 17 0.14 -0.15 5.23
C LEU A 17 0.01 -1.62 5.65
N THR A 18 -1.21 -2.09 5.91
CA THR A 18 -1.45 -3.50 6.20
C THR A 18 -1.53 -4.30 4.88
N PRO A 19 -0.94 -5.50 4.82
CA PRO A 19 -1.10 -6.40 3.69
C PRO A 19 -2.55 -6.83 3.46
N CYS A 20 -2.94 -6.97 2.20
CA CYS A 20 -4.23 -7.52 1.80
C CYS A 20 -4.12 -8.28 0.48
N LYS A 21 -5.09 -9.16 0.25
CA LYS A 21 -5.30 -9.87 -1.02
C LYS A 21 -6.49 -9.25 -1.74
N VAL A 22 -6.43 -9.15 -3.06
CA VAL A 22 -7.61 -8.80 -3.87
C VAL A 22 -8.28 -10.12 -4.28
N LEU A 23 -9.50 -10.36 -3.79
CA LEU A 23 -10.26 -11.58 -4.08
C LEU A 23 -11.02 -11.48 -5.40
N ALA A 24 -11.60 -10.31 -5.68
CA ALA A 24 -12.39 -10.07 -6.89
C ALA A 24 -12.21 -8.64 -7.39
N ARG A 25 -12.44 -8.43 -8.69
CA ARG A 25 -12.47 -7.11 -9.33
C ARG A 25 -13.84 -6.88 -9.94
N GLY A 26 -14.46 -5.76 -9.60
CA GLY A 26 -15.77 -5.37 -10.10
C GLY A 26 -15.71 -4.27 -11.15
N LYS A 27 -16.90 -3.78 -11.53
CA LYS A 27 -17.06 -2.59 -12.39
C LYS A 27 -16.78 -1.30 -11.61
N MET A 28 -16.66 -0.17 -12.31
CA MET A 28 -16.43 1.15 -11.69
C MET A 28 -15.21 1.22 -10.75
N ASN A 29 -14.11 0.57 -11.15
CA ASN A 29 -12.86 0.55 -10.37
C ASN A 29 -12.99 -0.09 -8.98
N THR A 30 -13.96 -0.97 -8.75
CA THR A 30 -14.15 -1.63 -7.45
C THR A 30 -13.35 -2.94 -7.35
N CYS A 31 -13.05 -3.35 -6.12
CA CYS A 31 -12.48 -4.64 -5.79
C CYS A 31 -12.88 -5.09 -4.38
N LEU A 32 -13.01 -6.41 -4.21
CA LEU A 32 -13.12 -7.05 -2.91
C LEU A 32 -11.72 -7.38 -2.42
N VAL A 33 -11.38 -6.97 -1.19
CA VAL A 33 -10.11 -7.31 -0.56
C VAL A 33 -10.33 -8.09 0.72
N GLU A 34 -9.35 -8.91 1.06
CA GLU A 34 -9.29 -9.69 2.29
C GLU A 34 -7.97 -9.40 3.02
N PHE A 35 -8.07 -9.14 4.31
CA PHE A 35 -6.94 -8.94 5.21
C PHE A 35 -6.55 -10.26 5.90
N GLU A 36 -5.38 -10.28 6.57
CA GLU A 36 -4.85 -11.50 7.20
C GLU A 36 -5.72 -12.05 8.34
N ASP A 37 -6.54 -11.21 8.97
CA ASP A 37 -7.51 -11.59 10.00
C ASP A 37 -8.85 -12.08 9.43
N GLY A 38 -8.95 -12.24 8.11
CA GLY A 38 -10.17 -12.68 7.43
C GLY A 38 -11.20 -11.58 7.21
N TYR A 39 -10.93 -10.34 7.62
CA TYR A 39 -11.83 -9.22 7.34
C TYR A 39 -11.88 -8.94 5.83
N GLN A 40 -13.09 -8.83 5.28
CA GLN A 40 -13.33 -8.57 3.86
C GLN A 40 -14.03 -7.23 3.65
N VAL A 41 -13.60 -6.48 2.63
CA VAL A 41 -14.21 -5.18 2.29
C VAL A 41 -14.18 -4.89 0.80
N THR A 42 -15.31 -4.41 0.28
CA THR A 42 -15.40 -3.86 -1.08
C THR A 42 -14.94 -2.41 -1.08
N THR A 43 -13.98 -2.08 -1.93
CA THR A 43 -13.35 -0.75 -2.03
C THR A 43 -12.96 -0.38 -3.45
N SER A 44 -12.39 0.80 -3.64
CA SER A 44 -11.76 1.22 -4.90
C SER A 44 -10.41 0.54 -5.09
N ARG A 45 -10.07 0.10 -6.30
CA ARG A 45 -8.74 -0.44 -6.67
C ARG A 45 -7.62 0.57 -6.40
N ASN A 46 -7.94 1.87 -6.33
CA ASN A 46 -6.97 2.91 -6.02
C ASN A 46 -6.53 2.91 -4.55
N TYR A 47 -7.28 2.22 -3.67
CA TYR A 47 -7.00 2.14 -2.23
C TYR A 47 -5.97 1.07 -1.90
N VAL A 48 -5.65 0.21 -2.86
CA VAL A 48 -4.60 -0.79 -2.76
C VAL A 48 -3.41 -0.44 -3.65
N MET A 49 -2.22 -0.85 -3.25
CA MET A 49 -1.00 -0.77 -4.04
C MET A 49 -0.35 -2.14 -4.12
N LYS A 50 0.25 -2.48 -5.25
CA LYS A 50 1.11 -3.67 -5.34
C LYS A 50 2.26 -3.56 -4.35
N TRP A 51 2.57 -4.64 -3.63
CA TRP A 51 3.65 -4.66 -2.64
C TRP A 51 5.00 -4.22 -3.23
N GLU A 52 5.32 -4.65 -4.45
CA GLU A 52 6.58 -4.29 -5.12
C GLU A 52 6.69 -2.79 -5.40
N THR A 53 5.55 -2.14 -5.66
CA THR A 53 5.51 -0.68 -5.85
C THR A 53 5.75 0.05 -4.54
N MET A 54 5.21 -0.46 -3.43
CA MET A 54 5.46 0.10 -2.11
C MET A 54 6.92 -0.03 -1.72
N GLN A 55 7.52 -1.22 -1.90
CA GLN A 55 8.94 -1.47 -1.64
C GLN A 55 9.84 -0.51 -2.43
N ARG A 56 9.56 -0.32 -3.72
CA ARG A 56 10.28 0.64 -4.55
C ARG A 56 10.18 2.07 -4.02
N LYS A 57 8.99 2.49 -3.54
CA LYS A 57 8.80 3.83 -2.97
C LYS A 57 9.55 4.00 -1.64
N LEU A 58 9.56 2.98 -0.80
CA LEU A 58 10.31 2.98 0.46
C LEU A 58 11.81 3.07 0.21
N ALA A 59 12.35 2.25 -0.71
CA ALA A 59 13.76 2.29 -1.10
C ALA A 59 14.17 3.68 -1.62
N LYS A 60 13.37 4.28 -2.51
CA LYS A 60 13.60 5.64 -3.02
C LYS A 60 13.60 6.71 -1.92
N ARG A 61 12.71 6.59 -0.94
CA ARG A 61 12.67 7.51 0.23
C ARG A 61 13.90 7.34 1.11
N SER A 62 14.38 6.12 1.30
CA SER A 62 15.59 5.83 2.07
C SER A 62 16.84 6.44 1.43
N LEU A 63 17.01 6.26 0.12
CA LEU A 63 18.13 6.85 -0.65
C LEU A 63 18.14 8.38 -0.57
N LYS A 64 16.98 9.01 -0.77
CA LYS A 64 16.86 10.48 -0.64
C LYS A 64 17.25 10.97 0.76
N LYS A 65 16.90 10.22 1.82
CA LYS A 65 17.25 10.58 3.20
C LYS A 65 18.76 10.53 3.43
N SER A 66 19.46 9.52 2.90
CA SER A 66 20.92 9.43 3.03
C SER A 66 21.66 10.54 2.28
N ASP A 67 21.15 10.97 1.14
CA ASP A 67 21.75 12.05 0.36
C ASP A 67 21.65 13.39 1.11
N ILE A 68 20.51 13.66 1.74
CA ILE A 68 20.30 14.88 2.56
C ILE A 68 21.22 14.91 3.78
N SER A 69 21.41 13.78 4.47
CA SER A 69 22.30 13.72 5.65
C SER A 69 23.78 13.92 5.32
N LYS A 70 24.22 13.57 4.10
CA LYS A 70 25.60 13.81 3.67
C LYS A 70 25.86 15.28 3.35
N ASN A 71 24.85 15.98 2.81
CA ASN A 71 24.97 17.38 2.41
C ASN A 71 24.80 18.39 3.56
N SER A 72 24.45 17.92 4.77
CA SER A 72 24.29 18.76 5.96
C SER A 72 25.49 18.72 6.92
N ASN A 73 26.44 17.82 6.66
CA ASN A 73 27.70 17.67 7.41
C ASN A 73 28.93 18.11 6.58
N ALA A 74 28.70 18.82 5.46
CA ALA A 74 29.73 19.38 4.58
C ALA A 74 29.73 20.90 4.67
#